data_AF-A0A539EJ37-F1
#
_entry.id   AF-A0A539EJ37-F1
#
_cell.length_a   1.000
_cell.length_b   1.000
_cell.length_c   1.000
_cell.angle_alpha   90.00
_cell.angle_beta   90.00
_cell.angle_gamma   90.00
#
_symmetry.space_group_name_H-M   'P 1'
#
loop_
_entity.id
_entity.type
_entity.pdbx_description
1 polymer ?
#
loop_
_entity_poly.entity_id
_entity_poly.type
_entity_poly.pdbx_seq_one_letter_code
_entity_poly.pdbx_strand_id
1 'polypeptide(L)' 'GLRQFLFCRAPRGPSALEPVVPQNSGRLSMGTRAQALAVLPEGRAEFKPGDEVDFRWL' A
#
# COMPACT_ATOMS: atom_id res chain seq x y z
N GLY A 1 17.38 8.58 0.25
CA GLY A 1 16.47 8.34 -0.89
C GLY A 1 15.04 8.62 -0.45
N LEU A 2 14.14 8.99 -1.36
CA LEU A 2 12.73 9.17 -1.02
C LEU A 2 12.12 7.79 -0.68
N ARG A 3 11.55 7.65 0.52
CA ARG A 3 10.76 6.45 0.88
C ARG A 3 9.40 6.56 0.23
N GLN A 4 9.02 5.56 -0.55
CA GLN A 4 7.70 5.50 -1.16
C GLN A 4 6.74 4.76 -0.23
N PHE A 5 5.51 5.24 -0.15
CA PHE A 5 4.46 4.67 0.66
C PHE A 5 3.26 4.31 -0.20
N LEU A 6 2.60 3.21 0.14
CA LEU A 6 1.43 2.72 -0.58
C LEU A 6 0.32 2.40 0.41
N PHE A 7 -0.85 2.99 0.19
CA PHE A 7 -2.05 2.62 0.93
C PHE A 7 -2.54 1.26 0.44
N CYS A 8 -2.78 0.33 1.37
CA CYS A 8 -3.16 -1.04 1.08
C CYS A 8 -4.44 -1.43 1.83
N ARG A 9 -5.19 -2.35 1.25
CA ARG A 9 -6.24 -3.14 1.92
C ARG A 9 -5.73 -4.55 2.22
N ALA A 10 -6.27 -5.20 3.24
CA ALA A 10 -5.90 -6.55 3.66
C ALA A 10 -7.14 -7.47 3.71
N PRO A 11 -7.77 -7.77 2.56
CA PRO A 11 -9.02 -8.54 2.52
C PRO A 11 -8.87 -9.97 3.05
N ARG A 12 -7.63 -10.48 3.11
CA ARG A 12 -7.29 -11.82 3.62
C ARG A 12 -6.35 -11.76 4.85
N GLY A 13 -6.30 -10.61 5.53
CA GLY A 13 -5.43 -10.41 6.70
C GLY A 13 -3.96 -10.05 6.34
N PRO A 14 -3.03 -10.08 7.32
CA PRO A 14 -1.65 -9.60 7.18
C PRO A 14 -0.85 -10.24 6.04
N SER A 15 -1.22 -11.45 5.62
CA SER A 15 -0.47 -12.23 4.64
C SER A 15 -0.62 -11.74 3.20
N ALA A 16 -1.60 -10.87 2.92
CA ALA A 16 -1.84 -10.37 1.57
C ALA A 16 -2.34 -8.92 1.61
N LEU A 17 -1.45 -7.99 1.24
CA LEU A 17 -1.77 -6.59 1.04
C LEU A 17 -2.04 -6.33 -0.44
N GLU A 18 -3.15 -5.64 -0.71
CA GLU A 18 -3.50 -5.20 -2.06
C GLU A 18 -3.46 -3.67 -2.12
N PRO A 19 -2.79 -3.08 -3.12
CA PRO A 19 -2.72 -1.63 -3.25
C PRO A 19 -4.11 -1.03 -3.48
N VAL A 20 -4.43 0.02 -2.73
CA VAL A 20 -5.60 0.84 -3.02
C VAL A 20 -5.19 1.76 -4.18
N VAL A 21 -5.69 1.46 -5.38
CA VAL A 21 -5.48 2.32 -6.55
C VAL A 21 -6.72 3.19 -6.74
N PRO A 22 -6.59 4.53 -6.75
CA PRO A 22 -7.73 5.40 -6.97
C PRO A 22 -8.18 5.26 -8.42
N GLN A 23 -9.43 4.86 -8.63
CA GLN A 23 -10.09 5.04 -9.91
C GLN A 23 -10.81 6.40 -9.88
N ASN A 24 -10.44 7.31 -10.78
CA ASN A 24 -10.96 8.69 -10.92
C ASN A 24 -10.63 9.68 -9.78
N SER A 25 -11.39 10.78 -9.69
CA SER A 25 -11.27 11.88 -8.71
C SER A 25 -11.49 11.49 -7.24
N GLY A 26 -11.66 10.20 -6.95
CA GLY A 26 -11.91 9.61 -5.63
C GLY A 26 -10.70 9.59 -4.67
N ARG A 27 -9.79 10.57 -4.73
CA ARG A 27 -8.64 10.66 -3.81
C ARG A 27 -9.07 10.70 -2.34
N LEU A 28 -10.27 11.23 -2.04
CA LEU A 28 -10.84 11.30 -0.70
C LEU A 28 -11.36 9.94 -0.16
N SER A 29 -11.74 9.00 -1.02
CA SER A 29 -12.26 7.68 -0.59
C SER A 29 -11.16 6.62 -0.42
N MET A 30 -9.90 7.00 -0.71
CA MET A 30 -8.74 6.13 -0.53
C MET A 30 -8.43 5.91 0.96
N GLY A 31 -8.42 6.98 1.75
CA GLY A 31 -8.09 6.92 3.18
C GLY A 31 -9.08 6.08 3.99
N THR A 32 -10.36 6.07 3.60
CA THR A 32 -11.39 5.26 4.26
C THR A 32 -11.36 3.77 3.89
N ARG A 33 -10.68 3.39 2.81
CA ARG A 33 -10.55 2.00 2.35
C ARG A 33 -9.20 1.37 2.71
N ALA A 34 -8.23 2.20 3.08
CA ALA A 34 -6.91 1.74 3.47
C ALA A 34 -6.98 1.13 4.88
N GLN A 35 -6.38 -0.05 5.03
CA GLN A 35 -6.22 -0.74 6.31
C GLN A 35 -4.76 -0.74 6.75
N ALA A 36 -3.82 -0.62 5.80
CA ALA A 36 -2.39 -0.61 6.06
C ALA A 36 -1.68 0.41 5.17
N LEU A 37 -0.48 0.81 5.62
CA LEU A 37 0.49 1.58 4.85
C LEU A 37 1.74 0.73 4.64
N ALA A 38 1.98 0.31 3.40
CA ALA A 38 3.20 -0.41 3.02
C ALA A 38 4.33 0.57 2.70
N VAL A 39 5.55 0.21 3.08
CA VAL A 39 6.76 0.99 2.90
C VAL A 39 7.64 0.30 1.86
N LEU A 40 8.01 1.03 0.80
CA LEU A 40 8.93 0.50 -0.19
C LEU A 40 10.36 0.52 0.39
N PRO A 41 11.12 -0.59 0.30
CA PRO A 41 12.52 -0.61 0.69
C PRO A 41 13.34 0.42 -0.10
N GLU A 42 14.35 0.98 0.54
CA GLU A 42 15.24 1.95 -0.11
C GLU A 42 15.97 1.31 -1.29
N GLY A 43 16.04 2.03 -2.42
CA GLY A 43 16.68 1.55 -3.65
C GLY A 43 15.76 0.83 -4.64
N ARG A 44 14.49 0.56 -4.29
CA ARG A 44 13.49 0.13 -5.27
C ARG A 44 12.76 1.30 -5.93
N ALA A 45 12.48 1.15 -7.22
CA ALA A 45 11.73 2.13 -8.00
C ALA A 45 10.20 2.00 -7.84
N GLU A 46 9.69 0.78 -7.64
CA GLU A 46 8.26 0.47 -7.61
C GLU A 46 7.95 -0.80 -6.80
N PHE A 47 6.67 -0.97 -6.42
CA PHE A 47 6.12 -2.19 -5.84
C PHE A 47 5.72 -3.19 -6.94
N LYS A 48 6.01 -4.48 -6.74
CA LYS A 48 5.63 -5.57 -7.62
C LYS A 48 4.78 -6.61 -6.88
N PRO A 49 3.84 -7.28 -7.55
CA PRO A 49 3.11 -8.40 -6.95
C PRO A 49 4.07 -9.48 -6.45
N GLY A 50 3.88 -9.93 -5.21
CA GLY A 50 4.74 -10.93 -4.56
C GLY A 50 5.92 -10.36 -3.77
N ASP A 51 6.08 -9.03 -3.75
CA ASP A 51 7.07 -8.41 -2.87
C ASP A 51 6.74 -8.58 -1.39
N GLU A 52 7.75 -8.95 -0.62
CA GLU A 52 7.75 -8.77 0.83
C GLU A 52 8.06 -7.31 1.16
N VAL A 53 7.21 -6.70 1.98
CA VAL A 53 7.28 -5.29 2.33
C VAL A 53 7.07 -5.11 3.82
N ASP A 54 7.74 -4.12 4.40
CA ASP A 54 7.37 -3.62 5.71
C ASP A 54 6.06 -2.85 5.61
N PHE A 55 5.21 -2.97 6.63
CA PHE A 55 3.95 -2.22 6.68
C PHE A 55 3.54 -1.87 8.09
N ARG A 56 2.60 -0.93 8.20
CA ARG A 56 1.94 -0.55 9.46
C ARG A 56 0.43 -0.56 9.27
N TRP A 57 -0.29 -1.08 10.26
CA TRP A 57 -1.76 -0.97 10.29
C TRP A 57 -2.18 0.48 10.56
N LEU A 58 -3.32 0.88 10.00
CA LEU A 58 -3.95 2.20 10.15
C LEU A 58 -5.15 2.16 11.09
#